data_AF-A0A1X4HTT1-F1
#
_entry.id   AF-A0A1X4HTT1-F1
#
_cell.length_a   1.000
_cell.length_b   1.000
_cell.length_c   1.000
_cell.angle_alpha   90.00
_cell.angle_beta   90.00
_cell.angle_gamma   90.00
#
_symmetry.space_group_name_H-M   'P 1'
#
loop_
_entity.id
_entity.type
_entity.pdbx_description
1 polymer ?
#
loop_
_entity_poly.entity_id
_entity_poly.type
_entity_poly.pdbx_seq_one_letter_code
_entity_poly.pdbx_strand_id
1 'polypeptide(L)' 'MTNASSPLTAEQELHLLESYRTLTHLADTVRVPAVLASVRTCLAELRLALDGQAIDIDYYREPARTLVA' A
#
# COMPACT_ATOMS: atom_id res chain seq x y z
N MET A 1 -3.70 13.03 16.50
CA MET A 1 -2.66 13.87 15.85
C MET A 1 -1.35 13.11 15.93
N THR A 2 -1.04 12.33 14.91
CA THR A 2 0.23 11.59 14.83
C THR A 2 1.22 12.43 14.04
N ASN A 3 2.29 12.82 14.74
CA ASN A 3 3.49 13.51 14.29
C ASN A 3 3.93 13.18 12.85
N ALA A 4 3.47 13.94 11.86
CA ALA A 4 4.18 14.11 10.61
C ALA A 4 5.20 15.25 10.78
N SER A 5 6.16 15.08 11.69
CA SER A 5 7.19 16.10 11.92
C SER A 5 8.18 16.21 10.76
N SER A 6 8.12 15.29 9.80
CA SER A 6 8.85 15.34 8.54
C SER A 6 7.99 14.75 7.42
N PRO A 7 7.75 15.49 6.32
CA PRO A 7 7.13 14.92 5.14
C PRO A 7 8.02 13.86 4.51
N LEU A 8 7.42 12.85 3.89
CA LEU A 8 8.15 11.88 3.07
C LEU A 8 8.87 12.58 1.92
N THR A 9 10.02 12.05 1.53
CA THR A 9 10.61 12.40 0.23
C THR A 9 9.80 11.76 -0.89
N ALA A 10 9.87 12.31 -2.10
CA ALA A 10 9.21 11.74 -3.27
C ALA A 10 9.62 10.28 -3.56
N GLU A 11 10.88 9.93 -3.28
CA GLU A 11 11.38 8.57 -3.40
C GLU A 11 10.73 7.63 -2.37
N GLN A 12 10.63 8.07 -1.11
CA GLN A 12 9.97 7.28 -0.06
C GLN A 12 8.50 7.07 -0.36
N GLU A 13 7.80 8.12 -0.80
CA GLU A 13 6.41 8.04 -1.23
C GLU A 13 6.23 7.02 -2.36
N LEU A 14 7.07 7.08 -3.40
CA LEU A 14 7.02 6.14 -4.53
C LEU A 14 7.21 4.68 -4.08
N HIS A 15 8.21 4.41 -3.23
CA HIS A 15 8.44 3.06 -2.73
C HIS A 15 7.31 2.54 -1.83
N LEU A 16 6.70 3.42 -1.04
CA LEU A 16 5.55 3.05 -0.20
C LEU A 16 4.30 2.76 -1.05
N LEU A 17 4.09 3.50 -2.13
CA LEU A 17 3.00 3.23 -3.08
C LEU A 17 3.21 1.90 -3.83
N GLU A 18 4.44 1.59 -4.23
CA GLU A 18 4.77 0.29 -4.83
C GLU A 18 4.57 -0.86 -3.84
N SER A 19 4.95 -0.65 -2.57
CA SER A 19 4.71 -1.61 -1.49
C SER A 19 3.22 -1.85 -1.27
N TYR A 20 2.41 -0.78 -1.26
CA TYR A 20 0.96 -0.87 -1.13
C TYR A 20 0.33 -1.68 -2.28
N ARG A 21 0.75 -1.44 -3.52
CA ARG A 21 0.30 -2.21 -4.70
C ARG A 21 0.66 -3.69 -4.58
N THR A 22 1.90 -3.98 -4.19
CA THR A 22 2.39 -5.36 -4.01
C THR A 22 1.61 -6.09 -2.92
N LEU A 23 1.39 -5.45 -1.78
CA LEU A 23 0.61 -6.01 -0.68
C LEU A 23 -0.85 -6.23 -1.06
N THR A 24 -1.45 -5.32 -1.84
CA THR A 24 -2.82 -5.48 -2.36
C THR A 24 -2.91 -6.70 -3.27
N HIS A 25 -1.96 -6.86 -4.19
CA HIS A 25 -1.89 -8.04 -5.05
C HIS A 25 -1.71 -9.35 -4.26
N LEU A 26 -0.88 -9.33 -3.21
CA LEU A 26 -0.72 -10.47 -2.30
C LEU A 26 -2.01 -10.79 -1.54
N ALA A 27 -2.77 -9.78 -1.11
CA ALA A 27 -4.04 -9.98 -0.42
C ALA A 27 -5.09 -10.70 -1.29
N ASP A 28 -5.02 -10.52 -2.62
CA ASP A 28 -5.91 -11.17 -3.58
C ASP A 28 -5.46 -12.60 -3.94
N THR A 29 -4.16 -12.87 -3.89
CA THR A 29 -3.56 -14.11 -4.42
C THR A 29 -3.19 -15.13 -3.33
N VAL A 30 -2.83 -14.69 -2.12
CA VAL A 30 -2.42 -15.57 -1.03
C VAL A 30 -3.58 -16.45 -0.56
N ARG A 31 -3.31 -17.75 -0.42
CA ARG A 31 -4.28 -18.76 0.07
C ARG A 31 -3.99 -19.25 1.48
N VAL A 32 -2.79 -18.99 2.01
CA VAL A 32 -2.39 -19.39 3.36
C VAL A 32 -3.02 -18.41 4.37
N PRO A 33 -3.94 -18.84 5.27
CA PRO A 33 -4.72 -17.92 6.10
C PRO A 33 -3.88 -17.01 7.00
N ALA A 34 -2.85 -17.58 7.65
CA ALA A 34 -1.96 -16.80 8.53
C ALA A 34 -1.20 -15.72 7.75
N VAL A 35 -0.75 -16.02 6.53
CA VAL A 35 -0.06 -15.05 5.67
C VAL A 35 -1.03 -13.98 5.19
N LEU A 36 -2.24 -14.36 4.79
CA LEU A 36 -3.28 -13.40 4.38
C LEU A 36 -3.64 -12.43 5.51
N ALA A 37 -3.75 -12.92 6.75
CA ALA A 37 -3.97 -12.09 7.92
C ALA A 37 -2.85 -11.06 8.09
N SER A 38 -1.58 -11.49 8.02
CA SER A 38 -0.42 -10.60 8.12
C SER A 38 -0.38 -9.55 7.02
N VAL A 39 -0.67 -9.94 5.77
CA VAL A 39 -0.71 -9.00 4.62
C VAL A 39 -1.80 -7.94 4.83
N ARG A 40 -2.99 -8.33 5.30
CA ARG A 40 -4.09 -7.40 5.57
C ARG A 40 -3.75 -6.42 6.71
N THR A 41 -3.09 -6.89 7.76
CA THR A 41 -2.61 -6.02 8.86
C THR A 41 -1.61 -5.00 8.33
N CYS A 42 -0.63 -5.44 7.54
CA CYS A 42 0.37 -4.55 6.95
C CYS A 42 -0.27 -3.49 6.04
N LEU A 43 -1.25 -3.87 5.21
CA LEU A 43 -2.02 -2.93 4.39
C LEU A 43 -2.75 -1.88 5.23
N ALA A 44 -3.40 -2.29 6.32
CA ALA A 44 -4.15 -1.38 7.18
C ALA A 44 -3.22 -0.36 7.86
N GLU A 45 -2.08 -0.81 8.37
CA GLU A 45 -1.07 0.06 9.00
C GLU A 45 -0.45 1.02 8.00
N LEU A 46 -0.09 0.54 6.81
CA LEU A 46 0.48 1.37 5.75
C LEU A 46 -0.52 2.43 5.27
N ARG A 47 -1.79 2.05 5.09
CA ARG A 47 -2.85 3.01 4.73
C ARG A 47 -3.00 4.11 5.78
N LEU A 48 -3.05 3.74 7.06
CA LEU A 48 -3.12 4.71 8.15
C LEU A 48 -1.92 5.67 8.17
N ALA A 49 -0.71 5.15 7.90
CA ALA A 49 0.50 5.97 7.86
C ALA A 49 0.50 6.96 6.69
N LEU A 50 0.07 6.52 5.50
CA LEU A 50 -0.02 7.35 4.29
C LEU A 50 -1.17 8.37 4.36
N ASP A 51 -2.32 8.00 4.95
CA ASP A 51 -3.41 8.93 5.26
C ASP A 51 -2.90 10.07 6.18
N GLY A 52 -2.02 9.74 7.12
CA GLY A 52 -1.33 10.72 7.98
C GLY A 52 -0.37 11.66 7.25
N GLN A 53 0.03 11.32 6.02
CA GLN A 53 0.85 12.15 5.12
C GLN A 53 0.00 12.89 4.07
N ALA A 54 -1.33 12.77 4.12
CA ALA A 54 -2.26 13.28 3.11
C ALA A 54 -1.98 12.76 1.69
N ILE A 55 -1.45 11.54 1.58
CA ILE A 55 -1.21 10.87 0.29
C ILE A 55 -2.52 10.20 -0.17
N ASP A 56 -3.02 10.59 -1.33
CA ASP A 56 -4.20 9.97 -1.93
C ASP A 56 -3.84 8.64 -2.60
N ILE A 57 -4.06 7.54 -1.89
CA ILE A 57 -3.75 6.18 -2.36
C ILE A 57 -4.76 5.70 -3.42
N ASP A 58 -6.00 6.23 -3.40
CA ASP A 58 -7.06 5.81 -4.33
C ASP A 58 -6.76 6.28 -5.76
N TYR A 59 -6.03 7.40 -5.92
CA TYR A 59 -5.46 7.82 -7.21
C TYR A 59 -4.50 6.78 -7.81
N TYR A 60 -3.79 6.00 -6.97
CA TYR A 60 -2.82 5.00 -7.42
C TYR A 60 -3.40 3.60 -7.63
N ARG A 61 -4.71 3.45 -7.49
CA ARG A 61 -5.45 2.18 -7.57
C ARG A 61 -5.68 1.68 -9.02
N GLU A 62 -5.27 2.42 -10.05
CA GLU A 62 -5.51 2.01 -11.44
C GLU A 62 -4.87 0.66 -11.81
N PRO A 63 -5.55 -0.12 -12.68
CA PRO A 63 -5.47 -1.56 -12.66
C PRO A 63 -4.19 -2.07 -13.33
N ALA A 64 -3.74 -3.21 -12.81
CA ALA A 64 -2.68 -4.02 -13.37
C ALA A 64 -2.80 -4.11 -14.91
N ARG A 65 -1.76 -3.61 -15.58
CA ARG A 65 -1.30 -3.97 -16.91
C ARG A 65 -2.04 -5.19 -17.46
N THR A 66 -2.99 -4.96 -18.38
CA THR A 66 -3.56 -6.02 -19.22
C THR A 66 -2.40 -6.69 -19.94
N LEU A 67 -1.99 -7.87 -19.48
CA LEU A 67 -1.11 -8.74 -20.26
C LEU A 67 -1.95 -9.23 -21.43
N VAL A 68 -1.72 -8.63 -22.60
CA VAL A 68 -2.24 -9.13 -23.88
C VAL A 68 -1.61 -10.51 -24.12
N ALA A 69 -2.48 -11.48 -24.39
CA ALA A 69 -2.18 -12.88 -24.69
C ALA A 69 -1.34 -13.07 -25.94
#